data_AF-A0A3C1E0I1-F1
#
_entry.id   AF-A0A3C1E0I1-F1
#
_cell.length_a   1.000
_cell.length_b   1.000
_cell.length_c   1.000
_cell.angle_alpha   90.00
_cell.angle_beta   90.00
_cell.angle_gamma   90.00
#
_symmetry.space_group_name_H-M   'P 1'
#
loop_
_entity.id
_entity.type
_entity.pdbx_description
1 polymer ?
#
loop_
_entity_poly.entity_id
_entity_poly.type
_entity_poly.pdbx_seq_one_letter_code
_entity_poly.pdbx_strand_id
1 'polypeptide(L)'
;MNTAAGPLIVQSDRTVLLEVAHPDAEDARHDLAVFAELERAPEHIHTYRITRLGLWNARAAGHTAENMLATLEKYSKFDIPQSVIVDIGETVGRYGRLVIERDDNGTLILRSTDAAVLSEIVRAKRIAPLLLLPEDQRGRGPAIDRYEIQAWARGQVKQELVKLGWPAEDLAGYTPGTPHDIALDESDWSLREYQNQAV
;
A
#
# COMPACT_ATOMS: atom_id res chain seq x y z
N MET A 1 11.33 -17.58 -35.04
CA MET A 1 11.09 -17.91 -33.63
C MET A 1 11.74 -16.82 -32.80
N ASN A 2 11.00 -15.81 -32.37
CA ASN A 2 11.53 -14.79 -31.47
C ASN A 2 11.00 -15.10 -30.06
N THR A 3 11.66 -16.05 -29.40
CA THR A 3 11.42 -16.44 -28.00
C THR A 3 12.26 -15.56 -27.08
N ALA A 4 12.10 -14.24 -27.17
CA ALA A 4 12.65 -13.35 -26.15
C ALA A 4 11.69 -13.43 -24.96
N ALA A 5 12.03 -14.28 -24.00
CA ALA A 5 11.37 -14.31 -22.70
C ALA A 5 11.50 -12.91 -22.05
N GLY A 6 10.52 -12.51 -21.22
CA GLY A 6 10.39 -11.12 -20.76
C GLY A 6 11.59 -10.58 -19.96
N PRO A 7 11.65 -9.25 -19.71
CA PRO A 7 12.82 -8.57 -19.15
C PRO A 7 13.03 -8.77 -17.65
N LEU A 8 12.10 -9.42 -16.93
CA LEU A 8 12.15 -9.56 -15.48
C LEU A 8 12.65 -10.95 -15.04
N ILE A 9 13.44 -10.97 -13.97
CA ILE A 9 13.75 -12.19 -13.22
C ILE A 9 13.30 -11.97 -11.78
N VAL A 10 12.26 -12.70 -11.36
CA VAL A 10 11.69 -12.62 -10.00
C VAL A 10 12.35 -13.65 -9.09
N GLN A 11 12.91 -13.18 -7.98
CA GLN A 11 13.60 -14.02 -7.00
C GLN A 11 12.71 -14.30 -5.78
N SER A 12 12.96 -15.43 -5.10
CA SER A 12 12.16 -15.87 -3.95
C SER A 12 12.18 -14.91 -2.76
N ASP A 13 13.18 -14.03 -2.69
CA ASP A 13 13.36 -13.00 -1.65
C ASP A 13 12.70 -11.65 -2.02
N ARG A 14 11.84 -11.63 -3.05
CA ARG A 14 11.12 -10.45 -3.59
C ARG A 14 11.99 -9.46 -4.36
N THR A 15 13.23 -9.81 -4.63
CA THR A 15 14.07 -9.05 -5.56
C THR A 15 13.58 -9.30 -6.98
N VAL A 16 13.49 -8.24 -7.79
CA VAL A 16 13.16 -8.32 -9.21
C VAL A 16 14.29 -7.67 -9.99
N LEU A 17 14.93 -8.43 -10.87
CA LEU A 17 15.99 -7.94 -11.76
C LEU A 17 15.36 -7.58 -13.11
N LEU A 18 15.62 -6.37 -13.59
CA LEU A 18 15.13 -5.85 -14.86
C LEU A 18 16.30 -5.68 -15.84
N GLU A 19 16.28 -6.40 -16.97
CA GLU A 19 17.24 -6.26 -18.07
C GLU A 19 16.95 -4.96 -18.86
N VAL A 20 17.80 -3.94 -18.73
CA VAL A 20 17.56 -2.59 -19.28
C VAL A 20 17.60 -2.56 -20.81
N ALA A 21 18.41 -3.43 -21.42
CA ALA A 21 18.58 -3.51 -22.87
C ALA A 21 17.42 -4.22 -23.60
N HIS A 22 16.45 -4.78 -22.86
CA HIS A 22 15.31 -5.47 -23.45
C HIS A 22 14.31 -4.45 -24.04
N PRO A 23 13.68 -4.72 -25.21
CA PRO A 23 12.72 -3.80 -25.82
C PRO A 23 11.57 -3.38 -24.89
N ASP A 24 11.06 -4.32 -24.10
CA ASP A 24 9.94 -4.07 -23.17
C ASP A 24 10.40 -3.51 -21.80
N ALA A 25 11.66 -3.11 -21.63
CA ALA A 25 12.19 -2.73 -20.32
C ALA A 25 11.56 -1.46 -19.74
N GLU A 26 11.17 -0.50 -20.59
CA GLU A 26 10.48 0.72 -20.18
C GLU A 26 9.06 0.42 -19.67
N ASP A 27 8.30 -0.37 -20.43
CA ASP A 27 6.94 -0.77 -20.06
C ASP A 27 6.94 -1.63 -18.78
N ALA A 28 7.84 -2.61 -18.71
CA ALA A 28 8.02 -3.45 -17.54
C ALA A 28 8.39 -2.62 -16.30
N ARG A 29 9.22 -1.57 -16.47
CA ARG A 29 9.55 -0.65 -15.38
C ARG A 29 8.34 0.13 -14.91
N HIS A 30 7.57 0.70 -15.82
CA HIS A 30 6.40 1.50 -15.49
C HIS A 30 5.38 0.67 -14.70
N ASP A 31 5.05 -0.52 -15.19
CA ASP A 31 4.08 -1.40 -14.54
C ASP A 31 4.61 -1.97 -13.21
N LEU A 32 5.91 -2.28 -13.11
CA LEU A 32 6.54 -2.77 -11.89
C LEU A 32 6.60 -1.70 -10.79
N ALA A 33 6.83 -0.44 -11.16
CA ALA A 33 6.94 0.68 -10.23
C ALA A 33 5.65 0.94 -9.42
N VAL A 34 4.50 0.40 -9.88
CA VAL A 34 3.23 0.46 -9.16
C VAL A 34 3.33 -0.19 -7.77
N PHE A 35 4.10 -1.28 -7.63
CA PHE A 35 4.14 -2.08 -6.40
C PHE A 35 5.54 -2.50 -5.93
N ALA A 36 6.59 -2.14 -6.67
CA ALA A 36 7.98 -2.38 -6.30
C ALA A 36 8.81 -1.09 -6.33
N GLU A 37 9.81 -1.02 -5.45
CA GLU A 37 10.69 0.13 -5.32
C GLU A 37 12.04 -0.14 -5.96
N LEU A 38 12.62 0.85 -6.64
CA LEU A 38 13.96 0.76 -7.22
C LEU A 38 15.02 0.79 -6.11
N GLU A 39 15.82 -0.26 -5.99
CA GLU A 39 16.95 -0.32 -5.05
C GLU A 39 18.26 0.16 -5.68
N ARG A 40 18.54 -0.29 -6.92
CA ARG A 40 19.80 -0.02 -7.63
C ARG A 40 19.55 0.06 -9.14
N ALA A 41 20.24 0.99 -9.81
CA ALA A 41 20.15 1.16 -11.26
C ALA A 41 21.55 1.24 -11.93
N PRO A 42 22.33 0.15 -11.94
CA PRO A 42 23.52 0.06 -12.77
C PRO A 42 23.12 -0.09 -14.25
N GLU A 43 24.07 0.12 -15.16
CA GLU A 43 23.84 0.29 -16.61
C GLU A 43 23.00 -0.80 -17.29
N HIS A 44 23.14 -2.07 -16.89
CA HIS A 44 22.51 -3.19 -17.61
C HIS A 44 21.36 -3.87 -16.87
N ILE A 45 21.36 -3.85 -15.54
CA ILE A 45 20.39 -4.59 -14.72
C ILE A 45 19.90 -3.70 -13.58
N HIS A 46 18.67 -3.23 -13.64
CA HIS A 46 18.05 -2.56 -12.50
C HIS A 46 17.56 -3.59 -11.49
N THR A 47 17.70 -3.28 -10.20
CA THR A 47 17.23 -4.12 -9.10
C THR A 47 16.08 -3.40 -8.41
N TYR A 48 14.91 -4.03 -8.41
CA TYR A 48 13.73 -3.60 -7.68
C TYR A 48 13.45 -4.55 -6.51
N ARG A 49 12.72 -4.06 -5.52
CA ARG A 49 12.18 -4.88 -4.44
C ARG A 49 10.68 -4.68 -4.32
N ILE A 50 9.94 -5.79 -4.32
CA ILE A 50 8.51 -5.76 -3.98
C ILE A 50 8.41 -5.52 -2.47
N THR A 51 7.86 -4.37 -2.09
CA THR A 51 7.71 -3.97 -0.68
C THR A 51 6.26 -4.12 -0.24
N ARG A 52 6.03 -4.39 1.05
CA ARG A 52 4.65 -4.44 1.59
C ARG A 52 3.92 -3.12 1.39
N LEU A 53 4.65 -2.00 1.57
CA LEU A 53 4.10 -0.67 1.37
C LEU A 53 3.72 -0.44 -0.09
N GLY A 54 4.58 -0.83 -1.04
CA GLY A 54 4.27 -0.79 -2.48
C GLY A 54 3.02 -1.60 -2.82
N LEU A 55 2.92 -2.83 -2.34
CA LEU A 55 1.73 -3.68 -2.53
C LEU A 55 0.44 -3.05 -1.97
N TRP A 56 0.50 -2.46 -0.76
CA TRP A 56 -0.67 -1.80 -0.17
C TRP A 56 -1.04 -0.48 -0.84
N ASN A 57 -0.04 0.29 -1.28
CA ASN A 57 -0.28 1.52 -2.05
C ASN A 57 -0.93 1.20 -3.40
N ALA A 58 -0.41 0.19 -4.10
CA ALA A 58 -1.01 -0.31 -5.34
C ALA A 58 -2.46 -0.77 -5.11
N ARG A 59 -2.71 -1.49 -3.99
CA ARG A 59 -4.06 -1.92 -3.64
C ARG A 59 -5.01 -0.75 -3.33
N ALA A 60 -4.53 0.27 -2.64
CA ALA A 60 -5.26 1.51 -2.37
C ALA A 60 -5.57 2.28 -3.67
N ALA A 61 -4.68 2.19 -4.68
CA ALA A 61 -4.88 2.75 -6.01
C ALA A 61 -5.79 1.89 -6.92
N GLY A 62 -6.31 0.76 -6.41
CA GLY A 62 -7.27 -0.09 -7.13
C GLY A 62 -6.69 -1.32 -7.83
N HIS A 63 -5.38 -1.56 -7.73
CA HIS A 63 -4.76 -2.77 -8.30
C HIS A 63 -4.98 -3.98 -7.40
N THR A 64 -5.47 -5.09 -7.95
CA THR A 64 -5.62 -6.34 -7.20
C THR A 64 -4.32 -7.14 -7.17
N ALA A 65 -4.24 -8.15 -6.29
CA ALA A 65 -3.10 -9.07 -6.25
C ALA A 65 -2.93 -9.77 -7.62
N GLU A 66 -4.04 -10.14 -8.26
CA GLU A 66 -4.07 -10.74 -9.59
C GLU A 66 -3.50 -9.79 -10.65
N ASN A 67 -3.77 -8.48 -10.58
CA ASN A 67 -3.16 -7.51 -11.50
C ASN A 67 -1.64 -7.44 -11.35
N MET A 68 -1.15 -7.44 -10.10
CA MET A 68 0.29 -7.41 -9.80
C MET A 68 0.98 -8.70 -10.26
N LEU A 69 0.37 -9.85 -10.00
CA LEU A 69 0.87 -11.15 -10.44
C LEU A 69 0.86 -11.27 -11.97
N ALA A 70 -0.22 -10.85 -12.63
CA ALA A 70 -0.30 -10.82 -14.09
C ALA A 70 0.78 -9.90 -14.71
N THR A 71 1.13 -8.79 -14.04
CA THR A 71 2.24 -7.92 -14.45
C THR A 71 3.57 -8.67 -14.39
N LEU A 72 3.85 -9.37 -13.29
CA LEU A 72 5.05 -10.18 -13.18
C LEU A 72 5.05 -11.31 -14.22
N GLU A 73 3.94 -12.03 -14.41
CA GLU A 73 3.83 -13.13 -15.38
C GLU A 73 4.05 -12.64 -16.82
N LYS A 74 3.50 -11.47 -17.17
CA LYS A 74 3.64 -10.86 -18.49
C LYS A 74 5.11 -10.60 -18.85
N TYR A 75 5.90 -10.11 -17.90
CA TYR A 75 7.28 -9.68 -18.16
C TYR A 75 8.35 -10.63 -17.61
N SER A 76 7.98 -11.71 -16.91
CA SER A 76 8.97 -12.61 -16.33
C SER A 76 9.58 -13.54 -17.36
N LYS A 77 10.90 -13.70 -17.26
CA LYS A 77 11.70 -14.62 -18.06
C LYS A 77 11.49 -16.08 -17.66
N PHE A 78 11.14 -16.29 -16.39
CA PHE A 78 10.95 -17.59 -15.75
C PHE A 78 9.68 -17.60 -14.90
N ASP A 79 9.24 -18.77 -14.47
CA ASP A 79 8.10 -18.88 -13.56
C ASP A 79 8.35 -18.09 -12.26
N ILE A 80 7.30 -17.44 -11.76
CA ILE A 80 7.37 -16.70 -10.50
C ILE A 80 7.50 -17.71 -9.36
N PRO A 81 8.42 -17.52 -8.41
CA PRO A 81 8.52 -18.39 -7.24
C PRO A 81 7.20 -18.43 -6.47
N GLN A 82 6.71 -19.63 -6.14
CA GLN A 82 5.45 -19.82 -5.40
C GLN A 82 5.40 -19.03 -4.08
N SER A 83 6.54 -18.85 -3.41
CA SER A 83 6.65 -18.03 -2.20
C SER A 83 6.28 -16.56 -2.43
N VAL A 84 6.61 -16.00 -3.59
CA VAL A 84 6.26 -14.63 -3.97
C VAL A 84 4.77 -14.53 -4.30
N ILE A 85 4.22 -15.51 -5.01
CA ILE A 85 2.79 -15.57 -5.34
C ILE A 85 1.94 -15.55 -4.06
N VAL A 86 2.26 -16.44 -3.12
CA VAL A 86 1.56 -16.54 -1.82
C VAL A 86 1.73 -15.25 -1.01
N ASP A 87 2.95 -14.71 -0.93
CA ASP A 87 3.22 -13.51 -0.13
C ASP A 87 2.50 -12.26 -0.67
N ILE A 88 2.44 -12.07 -2.00
CA ILE A 88 1.70 -10.97 -2.62
C ILE A 88 0.21 -11.12 -2.30
N GLY A 89 -0.37 -12.31 -2.52
CA GLY A 89 -1.78 -12.57 -2.25
C GLY A 89 -2.15 -12.33 -0.78
N GLU A 90 -1.35 -12.86 0.16
CA GLU A 90 -1.56 -12.65 1.59
C GLU A 90 -1.41 -11.18 1.98
N THR A 91 -0.36 -10.51 1.50
CA THR A 91 -0.07 -9.11 1.87
C THR A 91 -1.16 -8.18 1.38
N VAL A 92 -1.55 -8.30 0.10
CA VAL A 92 -2.62 -7.49 -0.49
C VAL A 92 -3.97 -7.79 0.17
N GLY A 93 -4.25 -9.06 0.51
CA GLY A 93 -5.48 -9.49 1.18
C GLY A 93 -5.66 -9.01 2.63
N ARG A 94 -4.66 -8.32 3.20
CA ARG A 94 -4.78 -7.63 4.51
C ARG A 94 -5.35 -6.23 4.37
N TYR A 95 -5.23 -5.60 3.21
CA TYR A 95 -5.79 -4.27 2.97
C TYR A 95 -7.33 -4.32 3.02
N GLY A 96 -7.95 -3.28 3.60
CA GLY A 96 -9.40 -3.17 3.73
C GLY A 96 -10.01 -4.00 4.86
N ARG A 97 -9.24 -4.85 5.56
CA ARG A 97 -9.74 -5.54 6.78
C ARG A 97 -9.94 -4.58 7.93
N LEU A 98 -9.13 -3.53 7.99
CA LEU A 98 -9.26 -2.44 8.94
C LEU A 98 -9.61 -1.17 8.18
N VAL A 99 -10.64 -0.48 8.65
CA VAL A 99 -11.13 0.77 8.06
C VAL A 99 -11.14 1.83 9.15
N ILE A 100 -10.47 2.95 8.88
CA ILE A 100 -10.57 4.17 9.67
C ILE A 100 -11.58 5.08 8.99
N GLU A 101 -12.64 5.44 9.68
CA GLU A 101 -13.69 6.30 9.15
C GLU A 101 -14.30 7.17 10.25
N ARG A 102 -15.23 8.05 9.87
CA ARG A 102 -16.07 8.76 10.83
C ARG A 102 -17.45 8.11 10.88
N ASP A 103 -17.99 7.95 12.08
CA ASP A 103 -19.39 7.57 12.25
C ASP A 103 -20.33 8.75 11.95
N ASP A 104 -21.64 8.52 12.07
CA ASP A 104 -22.68 9.52 11.84
C ASP A 104 -22.56 10.76 12.75
N ASN A 105 -21.89 10.64 13.89
CA ASN A 105 -21.64 11.72 14.84
C ASN A 105 -20.31 12.46 14.57
N GLY A 106 -19.56 12.05 13.53
CA GLY A 106 -18.25 12.58 13.22
C GLY A 106 -17.11 12.00 14.07
N THR A 107 -17.39 10.99 14.90
CA THR A 107 -16.41 10.32 15.76
C THR A 107 -15.49 9.46 14.92
N LEU A 108 -14.18 9.57 15.16
CA LEU A 108 -13.20 8.76 14.44
C LEU A 108 -13.20 7.33 14.99
N ILE A 109 -13.41 6.35 14.12
CA ILE A 109 -13.47 4.92 14.51
C ILE A 109 -12.51 4.07 13.70
N LEU A 110 -12.00 3.01 14.32
CA LEU A 110 -11.34 1.88 13.70
C LEU A 110 -12.33 0.71 13.66
N ARG A 111 -12.77 0.32 12.46
CA ARG A 111 -13.69 -0.79 12.23
C ARG A 111 -12.96 -1.97 11.58
N SER A 112 -13.41 -3.18 11.88
CA SER A 112 -12.97 -4.40 11.19
C SER A 112 -14.16 -5.31 10.90
N THR A 113 -14.16 -5.97 9.74
CA THR A 113 -15.07 -7.12 9.48
C THR A 113 -14.51 -8.44 10.04
N ASP A 114 -13.26 -8.43 10.48
CA ASP A 114 -12.56 -9.58 11.03
C ASP A 114 -12.28 -9.34 12.53
N ALA A 115 -13.06 -10.02 13.38
CA ALA A 115 -12.96 -9.88 14.83
C ALA A 115 -11.63 -10.40 15.39
N ALA A 116 -10.99 -11.37 14.73
CA ALA A 116 -9.70 -11.89 15.16
C ALA A 116 -8.60 -10.84 14.96
N VAL A 117 -8.61 -10.18 13.78
CA VAL A 117 -7.70 -9.06 13.49
C VAL A 117 -7.90 -7.92 14.48
N LEU A 118 -9.16 -7.51 14.71
CA LEU A 118 -9.42 -6.41 15.64
C LEU A 118 -8.96 -6.73 17.07
N SER A 119 -9.18 -7.96 17.53
CA SER A 119 -8.73 -8.45 18.83
C SER A 119 -7.20 -8.47 18.97
N GLU A 120 -6.48 -8.81 17.90
CA GLU A 120 -5.02 -8.72 17.86
C GLU A 120 -4.55 -7.27 17.97
N ILE A 121 -5.14 -6.36 17.18
CA ILE A 121 -4.77 -4.94 17.15
C ILE A 121 -4.98 -4.25 18.49
N VAL A 122 -6.12 -4.48 19.15
CA VAL A 122 -6.44 -3.79 20.42
C VAL A 122 -5.58 -4.29 21.59
N ARG A 123 -4.91 -5.44 21.45
CA ARG A 123 -3.94 -5.95 22.42
C ARG A 123 -2.53 -5.39 22.20
N ALA A 124 -2.27 -4.77 21.05
CA ALA A 124 -0.95 -4.21 20.75
C ALA A 124 -0.66 -3.02 21.67
N LYS A 125 0.41 -3.12 22.47
CA LYS A 125 0.76 -2.16 23.53
C LYS A 125 0.84 -0.69 23.07
N ARG A 126 1.20 -0.46 21.80
CA ARG A 126 1.33 0.88 21.21
C ARG A 126 0.03 1.44 20.65
N ILE A 127 -0.94 0.57 20.36
CA ILE A 127 -2.24 0.94 19.78
C ILE A 127 -3.31 1.02 20.87
N ALA A 128 -3.32 0.09 21.82
CA ALA A 128 -4.32 0.01 22.88
C ALA A 128 -4.58 1.35 23.61
N PRO A 129 -3.54 2.16 23.96
CA PRO A 129 -3.76 3.45 24.63
C PRO A 129 -4.39 4.53 23.74
N LEU A 130 -4.42 4.32 22.42
CA LEU A 130 -4.95 5.25 21.41
C LEU A 130 -6.41 4.95 21.06
N LEU A 131 -6.94 3.82 21.57
CA LEU A 131 -8.29 3.35 21.29
C LEU A 131 -9.16 3.45 22.54
N LEU A 132 -10.43 3.76 22.32
CA LEU A 132 -11.47 3.76 23.36
C LEU A 132 -12.55 2.75 22.93
N LEU A 133 -13.01 1.91 23.86
CA LEU A 133 -14.13 1.02 23.60
C LEU A 133 -15.44 1.83 23.75
N PRO A 134 -16.23 2.01 22.67
CA PRO A 134 -17.49 2.73 22.75
C PRO A 134 -18.48 2.04 23.69
N GLU A 135 -19.37 2.81 24.32
CA GLU A 135 -20.32 2.27 25.30
C GLU A 135 -21.26 1.22 24.69
N ASP A 136 -21.73 1.46 23.46
CA ASP A 136 -22.61 0.53 22.74
C ASP A 136 -21.91 -0.77 22.32
N GLN A 137 -20.58 -0.80 22.38
CA GLN A 137 -19.76 -1.99 22.12
C GLN A 137 -19.41 -2.76 23.41
N ARG A 138 -19.60 -2.17 24.59
CA ARG A 138 -19.33 -2.85 25.85
C ARG A 138 -20.24 -4.06 26.02
N GLY A 139 -19.67 -5.15 26.55
CA GLY A 139 -20.41 -6.39 26.78
C GLY A 139 -20.70 -7.23 25.54
N ARG A 140 -20.38 -6.77 24.32
CA ARG A 140 -20.56 -7.55 23.08
C ARG A 140 -19.53 -8.67 22.90
N GLY A 141 -18.45 -8.66 23.68
CA GLY A 141 -17.43 -9.71 23.68
C GLY A 141 -16.82 -9.92 22.28
N PRO A 142 -16.89 -11.12 21.68
CA PRO A 142 -16.37 -11.37 20.33
C PRO A 142 -17.08 -10.59 19.21
N ALA A 143 -18.27 -10.04 19.46
CA ALA A 143 -19.04 -9.28 18.46
C ALA A 143 -18.66 -7.80 18.40
N ILE A 144 -17.60 -7.37 19.10
CA ILE A 144 -17.04 -6.03 18.94
C ILE A 144 -16.43 -5.93 17.54
N ASP A 145 -16.94 -4.97 16.76
CA ASP A 145 -16.54 -4.72 15.37
C ASP A 145 -15.82 -3.36 15.19
N ARG A 146 -15.84 -2.50 16.22
CA ARG A 146 -15.16 -1.20 16.17
C ARG A 146 -14.67 -0.70 17.53
N TYR A 147 -13.66 0.16 17.46
CA TYR A 147 -13.17 0.99 18.55
C TYR A 147 -13.17 2.45 18.11
N GLU A 148 -13.37 3.37 19.04
CA GLU A 148 -13.11 4.79 18.80
C GLU A 148 -11.60 5.03 18.82
N ILE A 149 -11.12 5.86 17.88
CA ILE A 149 -9.74 6.35 17.87
C ILE A 149 -9.74 7.73 18.50
N GLN A 150 -8.84 7.97 19.44
CA GLN A 150 -8.67 9.32 19.98
C GLN A 150 -8.37 10.31 18.84
N ALA A 151 -9.05 11.46 18.84
CA ALA A 151 -9.05 12.39 17.70
C ALA A 151 -7.66 12.81 17.20
N TRP A 152 -6.68 12.94 18.11
CA TRP A 152 -5.29 13.31 17.81
C TRP A 152 -4.42 12.11 17.35
N ALA A 153 -4.89 10.88 17.52
CA ALA A 153 -4.10 9.67 17.38
C ALA A 153 -4.21 8.98 16.01
N ARG A 154 -5.05 9.47 15.08
CA ARG A 154 -5.25 8.86 13.73
C ARG A 154 -3.95 8.48 13.04
N GLY A 155 -3.03 9.45 12.93
CA GLY A 155 -1.75 9.26 12.26
C GLY A 155 -0.88 8.22 12.96
N GLN A 156 -0.85 8.23 14.30
CA GLN A 156 -0.08 7.27 15.09
C GLN A 156 -0.67 5.86 14.98
N VAL A 157 -1.99 5.71 15.07
CA VAL A 157 -2.68 4.43 14.84
C VAL A 157 -2.33 3.88 13.47
N LYS A 158 -2.44 4.71 12.41
CA LYS A 158 -2.10 4.30 11.04
C LYS A 158 -0.65 3.81 10.90
N GLN A 159 0.31 4.52 11.50
CA GLN A 159 1.72 4.12 11.48
C GLN A 159 1.96 2.80 12.22
N GLU A 160 1.36 2.61 13.40
CA GLU A 160 1.54 1.38 14.18
C GLU A 160 0.85 0.19 13.51
N LEU A 161 -0.30 0.39 12.88
CA LEU A 161 -1.01 -0.60 12.08
C LEU A 161 -0.16 -1.11 10.89
N VAL A 162 0.48 -0.20 10.15
CA VAL A 162 1.42 -0.54 9.07
C VAL A 162 2.60 -1.37 9.58
N LYS A 163 3.17 -1.01 10.75
CA LYS A 163 4.28 -1.77 11.37
C LYS A 163 3.87 -3.18 11.78
N LEU A 164 2.63 -3.37 12.22
CA LEU A 164 2.06 -4.68 12.56
C LEU A 164 1.66 -5.51 11.33
N GLY A 165 1.73 -4.94 10.13
CA GLY A 165 1.36 -5.65 8.91
C GLY A 165 -0.14 -5.64 8.63
N TRP A 166 -0.88 -4.69 9.19
CA TRP A 166 -2.33 -4.54 9.07
C TRP A 166 -2.68 -3.11 8.62
N PRO A 167 -2.45 -2.74 7.35
CA PRO A 167 -2.74 -1.39 6.87
C PRO A 167 -4.24 -1.09 6.99
N ALA A 168 -4.57 0.09 7.52
CA ALA A 168 -5.94 0.57 7.51
C ALA A 168 -6.24 1.34 6.22
N GLU A 169 -7.38 1.05 5.61
CA GLU A 169 -8.01 1.92 4.63
C GLU A 169 -8.59 3.14 5.36
N ASP A 170 -8.32 4.34 4.85
CA ASP A 170 -8.53 5.58 5.60
C ASP A 170 -9.54 6.48 4.91
N LEU A 171 -10.80 6.34 5.31
CA LEU A 171 -11.99 7.00 4.76
C LEU A 171 -12.48 8.17 5.62
N ALA A 172 -11.77 8.52 6.70
CA ALA A 172 -12.18 9.58 7.63
C ALA A 172 -12.13 11.01 7.07
N GLY A 173 -11.72 11.15 5.79
CA GLY A 173 -11.60 12.42 5.09
C GLY A 173 -10.60 13.39 5.71
N TYR A 174 -10.64 14.64 5.26
CA TYR A 174 -9.92 15.76 5.87
C TYR A 174 -10.94 16.82 6.26
N THR A 175 -10.74 17.43 7.43
CA THR A 175 -11.46 18.67 7.75
C THR A 175 -10.81 19.77 6.90
N PRO A 176 -11.57 20.49 6.04
CA PRO A 176 -11.01 21.60 5.28
C PRO A 176 -10.34 22.60 6.22
N GLY A 177 -9.08 22.91 5.95
CA GLY A 177 -8.37 23.98 6.65
C GLY A 177 -8.90 25.36 6.24
N THR A 178 -8.36 26.41 6.84
CA THR A 178 -8.57 27.77 6.32
C THR A 178 -7.92 27.88 4.94
N PRO A 179 -8.66 28.26 3.88
CA PRO A 179 -8.07 28.48 2.57
C PRO A 179 -6.95 29.51 2.64
N HIS A 180 -5.84 29.24 1.97
CA HIS A 180 -4.73 30.17 1.81
C HIS A 180 -4.46 30.32 0.33
N ASP A 181 -4.57 31.55 -0.18
CA ASP A 181 -4.33 31.83 -1.59
C ASP A 181 -2.83 31.68 -1.89
N ILE A 182 -2.50 30.69 -2.71
CA ILE A 182 -1.14 30.41 -3.20
C ILE A 182 -1.25 30.20 -4.71
N ALA A 183 -0.33 30.76 -5.48
CA ALA A 183 -0.20 30.53 -6.92
C ALA A 183 1.26 30.19 -7.27
N LEU A 184 1.45 29.43 -8.35
CA LEU A 184 2.77 29.21 -8.93
C LEU A 184 3.22 30.48 -9.64
N ASP A 185 4.46 30.93 -9.41
CA ASP A 185 5.11 31.98 -10.19
C ASP A 185 6.14 31.34 -11.12
N GLU A 186 5.82 31.22 -12.40
CA GLU A 186 6.65 30.61 -13.45
C GLU A 186 7.39 31.67 -14.28
N SER A 187 7.57 32.90 -13.75
CA SER A 187 8.23 34.01 -14.47
C SER A 187 9.63 33.66 -14.99
N ASP A 188 10.40 32.92 -14.20
CA ASP A 188 11.82 32.67 -14.42
C ASP A 188 12.18 31.19 -14.57
N TRP A 189 11.18 30.30 -14.57
CA TRP A 189 11.39 28.85 -14.67
C TRP A 189 10.16 28.15 -15.26
N SER A 190 10.39 26.98 -15.83
CA SER A 190 9.33 26.09 -16.33
C SER A 190 9.52 24.68 -15.79
N LEU A 191 8.42 23.97 -15.57
CA LEU A 191 8.46 22.55 -15.23
C LEU A 191 9.15 21.75 -16.35
N ARG A 192 10.06 20.87 -15.96
CA ARG A 192 10.67 19.86 -16.86
C ARG A 192 9.64 18.79 -17.20
N GLU A 193 9.86 18.09 -18.31
CA GLU A 193 8.91 17.08 -18.81
C GLU A 193 8.54 16.00 -17.76
N TYR A 194 9.53 15.47 -17.04
CA TYR A 194 9.27 14.49 -15.97
C TYR A 194 8.47 15.06 -14.79
N GLN A 195 8.54 16.39 -14.56
CA GLN A 195 7.75 17.04 -13.51
C GLN A 195 6.30 17.21 -13.97
N ASN A 196 6.07 17.53 -15.25
CA ASN A 196 4.73 17.56 -15.83
C ASN A 196 4.05 16.18 -15.81
N GLN A 197 4.81 15.10 -15.93
CA GLN A 197 4.29 13.73 -15.83
C GLN A 197 3.91 13.31 -14.39
N ALA A 198 4.36 14.06 -13.37
CA ALA A 198 4.19 13.71 -11.96
C ALA A 198 3.05 14.46 -11.24
N VAL A 199 2.43 15.44 -11.91
CA VAL A 199 1.29 16.24 -11.40
C VAL A 199 0.00 15.72 -12.02
#